data_AF-A0A2D9XUD4-F1
#
_entry.id   AF-A0A2D9XUD4-F1
#
_cell.length_a   1.000
_cell.length_b   1.000
_cell.length_c   1.000
_cell.angle_alpha   90.00
_cell.angle_beta   90.00
_cell.angle_gamma   90.00
#
_symmetry.space_group_name_H-M   'P 1'
#
loop_
_entity.id
_entity.type
_entity.pdbx_description
1 polymer ?
#
loop_
_entity_poly.entity_id
_entity_poly.type
_entity_poly.pdbx_seq_one_letter_code
_entity_poly.pdbx_strand_id
1 'polypeptide(L)'
;MLEAGVFGGHYFKGDISEYPKSWFKKAKINDTEFDINLNCFKIKSGLTMGEWIKNGWVFNEDPLGWFQWYCRYSMGRRLPKIDKVQIMRWKAYGARHKGAILKNCKRNEMQCRIRQRQALLQWAYNPFF
;
A
#
# COMPACT_ATOMS: atom_id res chain seq x y z
N MET A 1 3.57 -7.99 3.25
CA MET A 1 3.18 -7.04 2.18
C MET A 1 4.27 -6.90 1.14
N LEU A 2 5.48 -6.46 1.52
CA LEU A 2 6.60 -6.28 0.59
C LEU A 2 6.96 -7.55 -0.20
N GLU A 3 6.95 -8.72 0.46
CA GLU A 3 7.15 -10.02 -0.19
C GLU A 3 6.06 -10.38 -1.20
N ALA A 4 4.80 -10.03 -0.92
CA ALA A 4 3.70 -10.31 -1.84
C ALA A 4 3.84 -9.51 -3.15
N GLY A 5 4.48 -8.34 -3.09
CA GLY A 5 4.67 -7.46 -4.24
C GLY A 5 3.68 -6.31 -4.24
N VAL A 6 4.18 -5.13 -3.89
CA VAL A 6 3.44 -3.87 -3.85
C VAL A 6 4.26 -2.77 -4.47
N PHE A 7 3.58 -1.78 -5.05
CA PHE A 7 4.19 -0.58 -5.62
C PHE A 7 5.28 -0.86 -6.67
N GLY A 8 5.16 -1.98 -7.39
CA GLY A 8 6.09 -2.39 -8.44
C GLY A 8 7.54 -2.50 -7.98
N GLY A 9 7.76 -2.76 -6.68
CA GLY A 9 9.08 -2.84 -6.06
C GLY A 9 9.80 -1.49 -5.85
N HIS A 10 9.23 -0.37 -6.31
CA HIS A 10 9.93 0.92 -6.36
C HIS A 10 9.23 2.00 -5.51
N TYR A 11 8.93 1.68 -4.25
CA TYR A 11 8.31 2.64 -3.33
C TYR A 11 9.33 3.55 -2.64
N PHE A 12 10.42 2.95 -2.15
CA PHE A 12 11.40 3.63 -1.30
C PHE A 12 12.48 4.40 -2.08
N LYS A 13 12.43 4.36 -3.42
CA LYS A 13 13.33 5.09 -4.32
C LYS A 13 14.82 4.88 -3.99
N GLY A 14 15.20 3.66 -3.63
CA GLY A 14 16.57 3.29 -3.31
C GLY A 14 17.02 3.57 -1.87
N ASP A 15 16.23 4.24 -1.03
CA ASP A 15 16.57 4.44 0.38
C ASP A 15 15.66 3.65 1.32
N ILE A 16 16.18 2.51 1.79
CA ILE A 16 15.54 1.65 2.79
C ILE A 16 16.25 1.67 4.14
N SER A 17 17.24 2.57 4.32
CA SER A 17 18.11 2.61 5.51
C SER A 17 17.35 2.84 6.82
N GLU A 18 16.20 3.51 6.72
CA GLU A 18 15.30 3.80 7.84
C GLU A 18 14.61 2.55 8.43
N TYR A 19 14.51 1.46 7.67
CA TYR A 19 13.62 0.35 8.00
C TYR A 19 14.40 -0.93 8.40
N PRO A 20 13.78 -1.85 9.17
CA PRO A 20 14.42 -3.09 9.55
C PRO A 20 14.84 -3.92 8.33
N LYS A 21 16.13 -4.27 8.23
CA LYS A 21 16.67 -5.12 7.16
C LYS A 21 15.91 -6.44 7.01
N SER A 22 15.35 -6.96 8.11
CA SER A 22 14.54 -8.18 8.12
C SER A 22 13.29 -8.10 7.23
N TRP A 23 12.70 -6.91 7.04
CA TRP A 23 11.53 -6.70 6.18
C TRP A 23 11.84 -6.91 4.69
N PHE A 24 13.11 -6.75 4.31
CA PHE A 24 13.55 -6.78 2.92
C PHE A 24 14.14 -8.12 2.49
N LYS A 25 14.33 -9.08 3.40
CA LYS A 25 14.91 -10.40 3.09
C LYS A 25 14.21 -11.15 1.95
N LYS A 26 12.90 -10.99 1.83
CA LYS A 26 12.07 -11.60 0.77
C LYS A 26 11.24 -10.55 0.01
N ALA A 27 11.53 -9.27 0.20
CA ALA A 27 10.76 -8.21 -0.45
C ALA A 27 11.02 -8.22 -1.95
N LYS A 28 9.97 -7.99 -2.74
CA LYS A 28 10.11 -7.68 -4.15
C LYS A 28 10.45 -6.20 -4.28
N ILE A 29 11.72 -5.88 -4.51
CA ILE A 29 12.24 -4.51 -4.64
C ILE A 29 12.88 -4.33 -6.01
N ASN A 30 12.72 -3.14 -6.57
CA ASN A 30 13.43 -2.66 -7.74
C ASN A 30 13.86 -1.22 -7.44
N ASP A 31 15.15 -0.98 -7.32
CA ASP A 31 15.70 0.34 -6.97
C ASP A 31 15.84 1.27 -8.18
N THR A 32 15.69 0.75 -9.40
CA THR A 32 15.83 1.53 -10.63
C THR A 32 14.51 2.14 -11.06
N GLU A 33 13.46 1.34 -11.15
CA GLU A 33 12.16 1.79 -11.65
C GLU A 33 10.99 0.94 -11.17
N PHE A 34 9.77 1.46 -11.37
CA PHE A 34 8.54 0.73 -11.11
C PHE A 34 8.36 -0.41 -12.12
N ASP A 35 8.27 -1.65 -11.65
CA ASP A 35 7.93 -2.82 -12.48
C ASP A 35 6.57 -3.41 -12.07
N ILE A 36 5.60 -3.34 -12.98
CA ILE A 36 4.25 -3.89 -12.79
C ILE A 36 4.27 -5.40 -12.52
N ASN A 37 5.25 -6.15 -13.03
CA ASN A 37 5.33 -7.60 -12.87
C ASN A 37 5.70 -8.01 -11.44
N LEU A 38 6.30 -7.09 -10.67
CA LEU A 38 6.57 -7.30 -9.25
C LEU A 38 5.32 -7.16 -8.39
N ASN A 39 4.24 -6.55 -8.88
CA ASN A 39 2.98 -6.49 -8.14
C ASN A 39 2.34 -7.89 -8.05
N CYS A 40 1.73 -8.19 -6.90
CA CYS A 40 1.05 -9.47 -6.63
C CYS A 40 0.07 -9.89 -7.73
N PHE A 41 -0.74 -8.95 -8.23
CA PHE A 41 -1.73 -9.18 -9.29
C PHE A 41 -1.29 -8.66 -10.67
N LYS A 42 0.00 -8.32 -10.84
CA LYS A 42 0.59 -7.81 -12.09
C LYS A 42 -0.19 -6.66 -12.74
N ILE A 43 -0.79 -5.80 -11.91
CA ILE A 43 -1.58 -4.65 -12.35
C ILE A 43 -1.19 -3.39 -11.59
N LYS A 44 -1.25 -2.23 -12.25
CA LYS A 44 -1.10 -0.93 -11.58
C LYS A 44 -2.37 -0.62 -10.79
N SER A 45 -2.18 -0.17 -9.56
CA SER A 45 -3.27 0.25 -8.67
C SER A 45 -2.84 1.48 -7.89
N GLY A 46 -3.82 2.33 -7.56
CA GLY A 46 -3.63 3.57 -6.84
C GLY A 46 -3.48 4.80 -7.74
N LEU A 47 -3.48 5.96 -7.07
CA LEU A 47 -3.26 7.26 -7.66
C LEU A 47 -1.77 7.59 -7.71
N THR A 48 -1.39 8.52 -8.58
CA THR A 48 -0.05 9.09 -8.68
C THR A 48 0.30 9.98 -7.49
N MET A 49 1.59 10.18 -7.19
CA MET A 49 2.01 11.08 -6.12
C MET A 49 1.43 12.50 -6.29
N GLY A 50 1.37 13.01 -7.52
CA GLY A 50 0.78 14.33 -7.80
C GLY A 50 -0.70 14.42 -7.40
N GLU A 51 -1.49 13.37 -7.64
CA GLU A 51 -2.88 13.31 -7.18
C GLU A 51 -2.97 13.21 -5.66
N TRP A 52 -2.06 12.50 -5.00
CA TRP A 52 -2.02 12.47 -3.53
C TRP A 52 -1.71 13.85 -2.94
N ILE A 53 -0.77 14.59 -3.53
CA ILE A 53 -0.43 15.96 -3.13
C ILE A 53 -1.63 16.89 -3.37
N LYS A 54 -2.26 16.83 -4.55
CA LYS A 54 -3.43 17.65 -4.89
C LYS A 54 -4.59 17.45 -3.91
N ASN A 55 -4.77 16.23 -3.40
CA ASN A 55 -5.82 15.91 -2.42
C ASN A 55 -5.43 16.21 -0.96
N GLY A 56 -4.22 16.74 -0.70
CA GLY A 56 -3.74 17.02 0.66
C GLY A 56 -3.50 15.74 1.48
N TRP A 57 -3.13 14.64 0.82
CA TRP A 57 -2.98 13.32 1.46
C TRP A 57 -1.53 12.93 1.77
N VAL A 58 -0.60 13.83 1.48
CA VAL A 58 0.82 13.72 1.82
C VAL A 58 1.11 14.72 2.93
N PHE A 59 1.77 14.24 3.98
CA PHE A 59 2.15 15.06 5.14
C PHE A 59 3.66 15.29 5.11
N ASN A 60 4.13 16.40 5.68
CA ASN A 60 5.56 16.73 5.71
C ASN A 60 6.37 15.65 6.46
N GLU A 61 5.76 15.05 7.46
CA GLU A 61 6.33 13.97 8.27
C GLU A 61 6.37 12.64 7.52
N ASP A 62 5.72 12.50 6.36
CA ASP A 62 5.65 11.28 5.57
C ASP A 62 5.58 11.63 4.06
N PRO A 63 6.68 12.14 3.46
CA PRO A 63 6.71 12.67 2.10
C PRO A 63 6.45 11.61 1.01
N LEU A 64 6.64 10.32 1.30
CA LEU A 64 6.27 9.22 0.40
C LEU A 64 4.78 8.81 0.56
N GLY A 65 4.06 9.43 1.48
CA GLY A 65 2.63 9.24 1.69
C GLY A 65 2.29 8.09 2.65
N TRP A 66 1.11 7.49 2.43
CA TRP A 66 0.49 6.56 3.39
C TRP A 66 1.37 5.36 3.77
N PHE A 67 2.11 4.77 2.84
CA PHE A 67 2.85 3.54 3.14
C PHE A 67 4.10 3.81 4.00
N GLN A 68 4.78 4.94 3.81
CA GLN A 68 5.82 5.40 4.73
C GLN A 68 5.25 5.69 6.13
N TRP A 69 4.09 6.37 6.19
CA TRP A 69 3.39 6.56 7.46
C TRP A 69 3.11 5.20 8.14
N TYR A 70 2.58 4.23 7.38
CA TYR A 70 2.27 2.89 7.87
C TYR A 70 3.51 2.15 8.39
N CYS A 71 4.63 2.21 7.67
CA CYS A 71 5.90 1.63 8.09
C CYS A 71 6.36 2.22 9.42
N ARG A 72 6.45 3.56 9.51
CA ARG A 72 6.89 4.25 10.74
C ARG A 72 5.93 4.04 11.92
N TYR A 73 4.63 4.04 11.65
CA TYR A 73 3.60 3.75 12.65
C TYR A 73 3.76 2.31 13.19
N SER A 74 4.02 1.34 12.31
CA SER A 74 4.26 -0.05 12.68
C SER A 74 5.55 -0.23 13.51
N MET A 75 6.54 0.64 13.31
CA MET A 75 7.77 0.69 14.12
C MET A 75 7.58 1.43 15.46
N GLY A 76 6.41 1.99 15.74
CA GLY A 76 6.09 2.62 17.03
C GLY A 76 6.02 4.14 17.02
N ARG A 77 6.33 4.83 15.91
CA ARG A 77 6.15 6.29 15.81
C ARG A 77 4.67 6.65 15.99
N ARG A 78 4.38 7.72 16.73
CA ARG A 78 3.02 8.24 16.93
C ARG A 78 2.97 9.73 16.65
N LEU A 79 2.00 10.15 15.84
CA LEU A 79 1.70 11.54 15.52
C LEU A 79 0.17 11.72 15.63
N PRO A 80 -0.38 12.04 16.82
CA PRO A 80 -1.80 11.88 17.11
C PRO A 80 -2.76 12.50 16.08
N LYS A 81 -2.43 13.68 15.55
CA LYS A 81 -3.23 14.36 14.53
C LYS A 81 -3.22 13.63 13.19
N ILE A 82 -2.05 13.21 12.71
CA ILE A 82 -1.88 12.50 11.43
C ILE A 82 -2.39 11.07 11.53
N ASP A 83 -2.10 10.40 12.64
CA ASP A 83 -2.54 9.03 12.91
C ASP A 83 -4.07 8.93 12.84
N LYS A 84 -4.77 9.90 13.46
CA LYS A 84 -6.24 9.97 13.38
C LYS A 84 -6.72 10.00 11.93
N VAL A 85 -6.14 10.87 11.10
CA VAL A 85 -6.53 11.00 9.68
C VAL A 85 -6.22 9.74 8.89
N GLN A 86 -5.01 9.20 9.03
CA GLN A 86 -4.57 8.02 8.27
C GLN A 86 -5.35 6.76 8.67
N ILE A 87 -5.63 6.56 9.97
CA ILE A 87 -6.45 5.44 10.46
C ILE A 87 -7.89 5.56 9.96
N MET A 88 -8.49 6.74 9.97
CA MET A 88 -9.84 6.94 9.43
C MET A 88 -9.90 6.63 7.93
N ARG A 89 -8.93 7.13 7.15
CA ARG A 89 -8.82 6.83 5.71
C ARG A 89 -8.65 5.34 5.47
N TRP A 90 -7.76 4.69 6.22
CA TRP A 90 -7.52 3.24 6.13
C TRP A 90 -8.81 2.46 6.37
N LYS A 91 -9.52 2.70 7.48
CA LYS A 91 -10.79 2.05 7.81
C LYS A 91 -11.84 2.23 6.71
N ALA A 92 -12.05 3.46 6.25
CA ALA A 92 -13.00 3.76 5.18
C ALA A 92 -12.63 3.07 3.86
N TYR A 93 -11.33 3.05 3.52
CA TYR A 93 -10.82 2.39 2.33
C TYR A 93 -11.08 0.89 2.36
N GLY A 94 -10.75 0.23 3.47
CA GLY A 94 -10.92 -1.21 3.67
C GLY A 94 -12.37 -1.64 3.59
N ALA A 95 -13.26 -0.97 4.32
CA ALA A 95 -14.69 -1.30 4.34
C ALA A 95 -15.30 -1.24 2.92
N ARG A 96 -15.01 -0.16 2.19
CA ARG A 96 -15.52 0.04 0.82
C ARG A 96 -15.00 -1.03 -0.15
N HIS A 97 -13.69 -1.25 -0.22
CA HIS A 97 -13.10 -2.11 -1.24
C HIS A 97 -13.29 -3.59 -0.93
N LYS A 98 -13.25 -4.00 0.35
CA LYS A 98 -13.59 -5.38 0.73
C LYS A 98 -15.05 -5.68 0.44
N GLY A 99 -15.97 -4.79 0.83
CA GLY A 99 -17.40 -4.94 0.54
C GLY A 99 -17.69 -5.03 -0.97
N ALA A 100 -16.99 -4.23 -1.79
CA ALA A 100 -17.11 -4.31 -3.24
C ALA A 100 -16.66 -5.67 -3.81
N ILE A 101 -15.61 -6.28 -3.28
CA ILE A 101 -15.18 -7.61 -3.72
C ILE A 101 -16.20 -8.66 -3.27
N LEU A 102 -16.60 -8.67 -1.99
CA LEU A 102 -17.56 -9.64 -1.44
C LEU A 102 -18.91 -9.62 -2.18
N LYS A 103 -19.38 -8.43 -2.59
CA LYS A 103 -20.64 -8.29 -3.33
C LYS A 103 -20.57 -8.80 -4.77
N ASN A 104 -19.41 -8.72 -5.41
CA ASN A 104 -19.30 -8.88 -6.87
C ASN A 104 -18.45 -10.07 -7.31
N CYS A 105 -17.72 -10.73 -6.41
CA CYS A 105 -16.82 -11.83 -6.73
C CYS A 105 -17.26 -13.11 -6.01
N LYS A 106 -17.03 -14.27 -6.63
CA LYS A 106 -17.18 -15.54 -5.93
C LYS A 106 -16.09 -15.70 -4.88
N ARG A 107 -16.40 -16.43 -3.81
CA ARG A 107 -15.42 -16.76 -2.76
C ARG A 107 -14.18 -17.42 -3.39
N ASN A 108 -13.00 -16.98 -2.96
CA ASN A 108 -11.70 -17.45 -3.46
C ASN A 108 -11.41 -17.16 -4.96
N GLU A 109 -12.24 -16.40 -5.66
CA GLU A 109 -12.01 -16.04 -7.07
C GLU A 109 -11.00 -14.89 -7.18
N MET A 110 -9.71 -15.23 -7.21
CA MET A 110 -8.62 -14.24 -7.19
C MET A 110 -8.53 -13.38 -8.45
N GLN A 111 -9.07 -13.85 -9.57
CA GLN A 111 -9.07 -13.12 -10.84
C GLN A 111 -10.20 -12.06 -10.91
N CYS A 112 -11.16 -12.11 -10.00
CA CYS A 112 -12.19 -11.09 -9.93
C CYS A 112 -11.67 -9.82 -9.25
N ARG A 113 -11.86 -8.66 -9.90
CA ARG A 113 -11.52 -7.31 -9.39
C ARG A 113 -10.05 -7.17 -8.93
N ILE A 114 -9.12 -7.74 -9.70
CA ILE A 114 -7.67 -7.74 -9.41
C ILE A 114 -7.09 -6.36 -9.07
N ARG A 115 -7.58 -5.27 -9.69
CA ARG A 115 -7.13 -3.90 -9.38
C ARG A 115 -7.45 -3.53 -7.94
N GLN A 116 -8.66 -3.84 -7.46
CA GLN A 116 -9.07 -3.57 -6.08
C GLN A 116 -8.35 -4.48 -5.09
N ARG A 117 -8.10 -5.75 -5.46
CA ARG A 117 -7.29 -6.68 -4.67
C ARG A 117 -5.84 -6.18 -4.50
N GLN A 118 -5.21 -5.72 -5.59
CA GLN A 118 -3.90 -5.08 -5.53
C GLN A 118 -3.91 -3.82 -4.65
N ALA A 119 -4.98 -3.02 -4.75
CA ALA A 119 -5.15 -1.81 -3.95
C ALA A 119 -5.29 -2.11 -2.45
N LEU A 120 -6.05 -3.15 -2.08
CA LEU A 120 -6.17 -3.60 -0.69
C LEU A 120 -4.81 -4.01 -0.12
N LEU A 121 -3.99 -4.72 -0.91
CA LEU A 121 -2.64 -5.08 -0.49
C LEU A 121 -1.77 -3.85 -0.25
N GLN A 122 -1.86 -2.85 -1.12
CA GLN A 122 -1.20 -1.55 -0.94
C GLN A 122 -1.71 -0.77 0.26
N TRP A 123 -2.86 -1.12 0.84
CA TRP A 123 -3.43 -0.51 2.06
C TRP A 123 -3.37 -1.44 3.28
N ALA A 124 -2.44 -2.42 3.30
CA ALA A 124 -2.27 -3.37 4.41
C ALA A 124 -3.48 -4.26 4.73
N TYR A 125 -4.35 -4.49 3.75
CA TYR A 125 -5.42 -5.47 3.88
C TYR A 125 -5.08 -6.80 3.22
N ASN A 126 -5.59 -7.89 3.76
CA ASN A 126 -5.59 -9.20 3.08
C ASN A 126 -6.52 -9.15 1.85
N PRO A 127 -6.01 -9.40 0.62
CA PRO A 127 -6.82 -9.45 -0.59
C PRO A 127 -7.24 -10.87 -1.02
N PHE A 128 -6.90 -11.92 -0.25
CA PHE A 128 -7.04 -13.33 -0.64
C PHE A 128 -8.27 -14.01 -0.02
N PHE A 129 -9.46 -13.45 -0.27
CA PHE A 129 -10.75 -14.01 0.16
C PHE A 129 -11.75 -14.09 -1.01
#